data_AF-A0A948I7H2-F1
#
_entry.id   AF-A0A948I7H2-F1
#
_cell.length_a   1.000
_cell.length_b   1.000
_cell.length_c   1.000
_cell.angle_alpha   90.00
_cell.angle_beta   90.00
_cell.angle_gamma   90.00
#
_symmetry.space_group_name_H-M   'P 1'
#
loop_
_entity.id
_entity.type
_entity.pdbx_description
1 polymer ?
#
loop_
_entity_poly.entity_id
_entity_poly.type
_entity_poly.pdbx_seq_one_letter_code
_entity_poly.pdbx_strand_id
1 'polypeptide(L)'
;TEGRQFIEVRATEKAQALLDEYQAGVEVRQIQLLAVDPPNSVIDAFNEVQRARADKERVRNEAEAYRNDMVPRARGEAERLIQEARAYREEVINRSQGDAQRFLSVYEAYSKSQNVTTQRIYIETMQEILGKVNKVIVDDKSGNGVVPYLPLPELQSRTTQPRPAPAQ
;
A
#
# COMPACT_ATOMS: atom_id res chain seq x y z
N THR A 1 11.96 -42.71 14.49
CA THR A 1 11.39 -44.00 14.07
C THR A 1 12.46 -45.04 13.78
N GLU A 2 13.68 -44.65 13.37
CA GLU A 2 14.79 -45.58 13.08
C GLU A 2 15.18 -46.52 14.25
N GLY A 3 15.14 -46.04 15.50
CA GLY A 3 15.55 -46.87 16.65
C GLY A 3 14.64 -48.07 16.95
N ARG A 4 13.36 -48.01 16.55
CA ARG A 4 12.38 -49.09 16.87
C ARG A 4 12.69 -50.36 16.08
N GLN A 5 12.92 -50.21 14.78
CA GLN A 5 13.19 -51.33 13.88
C GLN A 5 14.47 -52.09 14.28
N PHE A 6 15.50 -51.36 14.74
CA PHE A 6 16.74 -51.97 15.21
C PHE A 6 16.57 -52.80 16.49
N ILE A 7 15.68 -52.35 17.40
CA ILE A 7 15.39 -53.07 18.64
C ILE A 7 14.56 -54.33 18.36
N GLU A 8 13.61 -54.25 17.43
CA GLU A 8 12.79 -55.40 17.01
C GLU A 8 13.62 -56.53 16.38
N VAL A 9 14.58 -56.18 15.52
CA VAL A 9 15.51 -57.16 14.93
C VAL A 9 16.35 -57.85 15.99
N ARG A 10 16.98 -57.08 16.90
CA ARG A 10 17.78 -57.62 18.00
C ARG A 10 16.98 -58.49 18.97
N ALA A 11 15.72 -58.13 19.23
CA ALA A 11 14.84 -58.92 20.07
C ALA A 11 14.50 -60.26 19.41
N THR A 12 14.25 -60.25 18.09
CA THR A 12 13.95 -61.45 17.30
C THR A 12 15.13 -62.41 17.28
N GLU A 13 16.34 -61.92 17.03
CA GLU A 13 17.58 -62.72 17.04
C GLU A 13 17.82 -63.39 18.41
N LYS A 14 17.66 -62.64 19.51
CA LYS A 14 17.82 -63.18 20.87
C LYS A 14 16.75 -64.21 21.24
N ALA A 15 15.50 -63.95 20.86
CA ALA A 15 14.39 -64.86 21.12
C ALA A 15 14.57 -66.18 20.34
N GLN A 16 14.99 -66.10 19.07
CA GLN A 16 15.28 -67.28 18.26
C GLN A 16 16.45 -68.08 18.86
N ALA A 17 17.55 -67.42 19.23
CA ALA A 17 18.70 -68.08 19.85
C ALA A 17 18.33 -68.83 21.14
N LEU A 18 17.44 -68.26 21.97
CA LEU A 18 16.97 -68.89 23.21
C LEU A 18 16.07 -70.10 22.93
N LEU A 19 15.22 -70.02 21.91
CA LEU A 19 14.32 -71.11 21.51
C LEU A 19 15.07 -72.27 20.84
N ASP A 20 16.13 -71.96 20.10
CA ASP A 20 17.03 -72.94 19.49
C ASP A 20 17.85 -73.67 20.58
N GLU A 21 18.32 -72.96 21.61
CA GLU A 21 18.99 -73.55 22.78
C GLU A 21 18.07 -74.53 23.53
N TYR A 22 16.79 -74.19 23.70
CA TYR A 22 15.80 -75.07 24.30
C TYR A 22 15.23 -76.15 23.37
N GLN A 23 15.73 -76.25 22.12
CA GLN A 23 15.26 -77.20 21.10
C GLN A 23 13.73 -77.19 20.92
N ALA A 24 13.12 -76.01 20.99
CA ALA A 24 11.67 -75.87 21.00
C ALA A 24 11.00 -76.19 19.65
N GLY A 25 11.77 -76.22 18.54
CA GLY A 25 11.25 -76.50 17.20
C GLY A 25 10.33 -75.42 16.61
N VAL A 26 10.39 -74.19 17.16
CA VAL A 26 9.55 -73.04 16.75
C VAL A 26 10.42 -71.96 16.13
N GLU A 27 9.97 -71.39 15.01
CA GLU A 27 10.62 -70.27 14.31
C GLU A 27 9.87 -68.96 14.58
N VAL A 28 10.58 -67.95 15.08
CA VAL A 28 10.05 -66.61 15.34
C VAL A 28 10.15 -65.78 14.07
N ARG A 29 9.01 -65.54 13.41
CA ARG A 29 8.96 -64.76 12.16
C ARG A 29 9.07 -63.25 12.36
N GLN A 30 8.43 -62.71 13.41
CA GLN A 30 8.41 -61.28 13.68
C GLN A 30 8.07 -60.98 15.13
N ILE A 31 8.83 -60.07 15.75
CA ILE A 31 8.49 -59.45 17.03
C ILE A 31 8.10 -58.00 16.78
N GLN A 32 6.91 -57.61 17.23
CA GLN A 32 6.45 -56.23 17.17
C GLN A 32 6.54 -55.59 18.55
N LEU A 33 7.24 -54.46 18.65
CA LEU A 33 7.24 -53.69 19.89
C LEU A 33 5.87 -53.00 20.04
N LEU A 34 5.13 -53.38 21.08
CA LEU A 34 3.99 -52.61 21.56
C LEU A 34 4.49 -51.20 21.93
N ALA A 35 3.66 -50.18 21.67
CA ALA A 35 4.04 -48.79 21.85
C ALA A 35 4.57 -48.56 23.28
N VAL A 36 5.87 -48.20 23.38
CA VAL A 36 6.49 -47.78 24.63
C VAL A 36 6.24 -46.28 24.74
N ASP A 37 5.19 -45.90 25.44
CA ASP A 37 4.99 -44.51 25.84
C ASP A 37 5.98 -44.17 26.97
N PRO A 38 6.63 -42.99 26.93
CA PRO A 38 7.51 -42.57 28.02
C PRO A 38 6.72 -42.48 29.34
N PRO A 39 7.35 -42.75 30.50
CA PRO A 39 6.68 -42.56 31.78
C PRO A 39 6.25 -41.09 31.92
N ASN A 40 5.04 -40.87 32.47
CA ASN A 40 4.37 -39.58 32.58
C ASN A 40 5.26 -38.46 33.17
N SER A 41 6.29 -38.79 33.96
CA SER A 41 7.19 -37.84 34.60
C SER A 41 8.20 -37.15 33.66
N VAL A 42 8.43 -37.62 32.43
CA VAL A 42 9.47 -37.07 31.51
C VAL A 42 8.88 -36.45 30.24
N ILE A 43 7.61 -36.70 29.95
CA ILE A 43 6.91 -36.18 28.76
C ILE A 43 6.85 -34.64 28.80
N ASP A 44 6.60 -34.06 29.98
CA ASP A 44 6.47 -32.60 30.13
C ASP A 44 7.77 -31.86 29.81
N ALA A 45 8.91 -32.35 30.32
CA ALA A 45 10.22 -31.74 30.08
C ALA A 45 10.65 -31.87 28.60
N PHE A 46 10.34 -32.99 27.95
CA PHE A 46 10.64 -33.18 26.54
C PHE A 46 9.78 -32.27 25.64
N ASN A 47 8.48 -32.19 25.94
CA ASN A 47 7.56 -31.29 25.24
C ASN A 47 7.96 -29.83 25.44
N GLU A 48 8.45 -29.46 26.62
CA GLU A 48 8.92 -28.09 26.89
C GLU A 48 10.13 -27.71 26.03
N VAL A 49 11.12 -28.59 25.89
CA VAL A 49 12.29 -28.33 25.02
C VAL A 49 11.86 -28.15 23.56
N GLN A 50 10.90 -28.93 23.09
CA GLN A 50 10.40 -28.83 21.72
C GLN A 50 9.59 -27.55 21.51
N ARG A 51 8.74 -27.15 22.47
CA ARG A 51 8.03 -25.86 22.46
C ARG A 51 9.00 -24.69 22.44
N ALA A 52 10.00 -24.70 23.33
CA ALA A 52 11.01 -23.63 23.40
C ALA A 52 11.81 -23.50 22.10
N ARG A 53 12.13 -24.62 21.42
CA ARG A 53 12.79 -24.60 20.11
C ARG A 53 11.89 -24.00 19.03
N ALA A 54 10.63 -24.41 18.97
CA ALA A 54 9.66 -23.88 18.03
C ALA A 54 9.42 -22.38 18.23
N ASP A 55 9.31 -21.94 19.49
CA ASP A 55 9.17 -20.51 19.82
C ASP A 55 10.41 -19.70 19.44
N LYS A 56 11.62 -20.22 19.70
CA LYS A 56 12.86 -19.57 19.27
C LYS A 56 12.91 -19.40 17.75
N GLU A 57 12.56 -20.43 17.00
CA GLU A 57 12.51 -20.36 15.53
C GLU A 57 11.44 -19.39 15.05
N ARG A 58 10.25 -19.42 15.65
CA ARG A 58 9.17 -18.48 15.35
C ARG A 58 9.62 -17.03 15.56
N VAL A 59 10.16 -16.70 16.73
CA VAL A 59 10.62 -15.34 17.05
C VAL A 59 11.74 -14.90 16.10
N ARG A 60 12.65 -15.81 15.74
CA ARG A 60 13.70 -15.51 14.75
C ARG A 60 13.11 -15.20 13.38
N ASN A 61 12.18 -16.01 12.91
CA ASN A 61 11.53 -15.83 11.61
C ASN A 61 10.70 -14.54 11.58
N GLU A 62 10.00 -14.20 12.66
CA GLU A 62 9.27 -12.93 12.81
C GLU A 62 10.23 -11.73 12.75
N ALA A 63 11.38 -11.79 13.44
CA ALA A 63 12.36 -10.72 13.40
C ALA A 63 13.00 -10.56 12.00
N GLU A 64 13.30 -11.67 11.32
CA GLU A 64 13.81 -11.66 9.96
C GLU A 64 12.77 -11.10 8.97
N ALA A 65 11.50 -11.50 9.09
CA ALA A 65 10.40 -10.97 8.31
C ALA A 65 10.22 -9.46 8.54
N TYR A 66 10.23 -9.01 9.80
CA TYR A 66 10.12 -7.60 10.15
C TYR A 66 11.26 -6.76 9.54
N ARG A 67 12.50 -7.25 9.62
CA ARG A 67 13.65 -6.59 8.98
C ARG A 67 13.51 -6.54 7.46
N ASN A 68 13.05 -7.63 6.86
CA ASN A 68 12.87 -7.75 5.42
C ASN A 68 11.70 -6.90 4.90
N ASP A 69 10.77 -6.47 5.76
CA ASP A 69 9.69 -5.53 5.43
C ASP A 69 10.10 -4.06 5.66
N MET A 70 10.65 -3.76 6.84
CA MET A 70 10.98 -2.39 7.26
C MET A 70 12.07 -1.74 6.41
N VAL A 71 13.15 -2.47 6.09
CA VAL A 71 14.28 -1.90 5.35
C VAL A 71 13.91 -1.55 3.90
N PRO A 72 13.25 -2.44 3.11
CA PRO A 72 12.81 -2.09 1.78
C PRO A 72 11.73 -1.02 1.75
N ARG A 73 10.79 -1.03 2.71
CA ARG A 73 9.75 0.01 2.81
C ARG A 73 10.35 1.38 3.04
N ALA A 74 11.26 1.51 4.02
CA ALA A 74 11.94 2.77 4.30
C ALA A 74 12.77 3.26 3.10
N ARG A 75 13.45 2.36 2.37
CA ARG A 75 14.15 2.71 1.13
C ARG A 75 13.20 3.18 0.03
N GLY A 76 12.07 2.50 -0.15
CA GLY A 76 11.05 2.88 -1.12
C GLY A 76 10.44 4.24 -0.82
N GLU A 77 10.15 4.53 0.46
CA GLU A 77 9.66 5.83 0.91
C GLU A 77 10.69 6.95 0.69
N ALA A 78 11.96 6.68 0.99
CA ALA A 78 13.04 7.64 0.76
C ALA A 78 13.20 7.95 -0.75
N GLU A 79 13.19 6.92 -1.60
CA GLU A 79 13.28 7.11 -3.04
C GLU A 79 12.05 7.86 -3.58
N ARG A 80 10.84 7.50 -3.12
CA ARG A 80 9.61 8.22 -3.47
C ARG A 80 9.71 9.71 -3.13
N LEU A 81 10.18 10.05 -1.93
CA LEU A 81 10.36 11.44 -1.50
C LEU A 81 11.36 12.20 -2.39
N ILE A 82 12.47 11.55 -2.76
CA ILE A 82 13.47 12.14 -3.66
C ILE A 82 12.87 12.38 -5.05
N GLN A 83 12.11 11.41 -5.58
CA GLN A 83 11.48 11.54 -6.89
C GLN A 83 10.38 12.60 -6.90
N GLU A 84 9.58 12.70 -5.84
CA GLU A 84 8.58 13.78 -5.66
C GLU A 84 9.27 15.15 -5.61
N ALA A 85 10.36 15.30 -4.87
CA ALA A 85 11.13 16.54 -4.81
C ALA A 85 11.73 16.92 -6.17
N ARG A 86 12.25 15.93 -6.93
CA ARG A 86 12.77 16.14 -8.29
C ARG A 86 11.66 16.52 -9.25
N ALA A 87 10.52 15.85 -9.21
CA ALA A 87 9.36 16.14 -10.03
C ALA A 87 8.84 17.56 -9.76
N TYR A 88 8.73 17.96 -8.49
CA TYR A 88 8.31 19.31 -8.11
C TYR A 88 9.31 20.37 -8.62
N ARG A 89 10.61 20.14 -8.44
CA ARG A 89 11.65 21.04 -8.98
C ARG A 89 11.49 21.21 -10.49
N GLU A 90 11.31 20.11 -11.20
CA GLU A 90 11.19 20.10 -12.66
C GLU A 90 9.88 20.76 -13.12
N GLU A 91 8.77 20.54 -12.41
CA GLU A 91 7.51 21.24 -12.64
C GLU A 91 7.68 22.76 -12.51
N VAL A 92 8.35 23.22 -11.45
CA VAL A 92 8.59 24.65 -11.21
C VAL A 92 9.46 25.25 -12.31
N ILE A 93 10.53 24.56 -12.73
CA ILE A 93 11.40 25.02 -13.82
C ILE A 93 10.63 25.10 -15.13
N ASN A 94 9.91 24.04 -15.50
CA ASN A 94 9.16 24.00 -16.76
C ASN A 94 8.01 25.01 -16.78
N ARG A 95 7.30 25.20 -15.66
CA ARG A 95 6.29 26.26 -15.54
C ARG A 95 6.91 27.63 -15.73
N SER A 96 8.02 27.91 -15.05
CA SER A 96 8.72 29.20 -15.14
C SER A 96 9.24 29.47 -16.56
N GLN A 97 9.79 28.45 -17.22
CA GLN A 97 10.23 28.55 -18.62
C GLN A 97 9.06 28.77 -19.58
N GLY A 98 7.96 28.04 -19.39
CA GLY A 98 6.75 28.20 -20.18
C GLY A 98 6.12 29.58 -20.03
N ASP A 99 6.10 30.11 -18.81
CA ASP A 99 5.60 31.46 -18.52
C ASP A 99 6.52 32.54 -19.11
N ALA A 100 7.85 32.37 -18.99
CA ALA A 100 8.82 33.27 -19.64
C ALA A 100 8.69 33.25 -21.17
N GLN A 101 8.54 32.07 -21.77
CA GLN A 101 8.36 31.92 -23.21
C GLN A 101 7.04 32.56 -23.66
N ARG A 102 5.95 32.35 -22.92
CA ARG A 102 4.65 32.99 -23.18
C ARG A 102 4.79 34.51 -23.12
N PHE A 103 5.46 35.04 -22.11
CA PHE A 103 5.71 36.46 -21.96
C PHE A 103 6.50 37.03 -23.14
N LEU A 104 7.59 36.37 -23.54
CA LEU A 104 8.40 36.77 -24.70
C LEU A 104 7.57 36.79 -25.98
N SER A 105 6.76 35.76 -26.24
CA SER A 105 5.87 35.71 -27.40
C SER A 105 4.84 36.84 -27.41
N VAL A 106 4.26 37.19 -26.26
CA VAL A 106 3.34 38.33 -26.15
C VAL A 106 4.09 39.65 -26.36
N TYR A 107 5.29 39.79 -25.79
CA TYR A 107 6.12 40.99 -25.97
C TYR A 107 6.52 41.22 -27.43
N GLU A 108 6.91 40.17 -28.15
CA GLU A 108 7.20 40.27 -29.59
C GLU A 108 5.99 40.71 -30.41
N ALA A 109 4.81 40.16 -30.11
CA ALA A 109 3.55 40.56 -30.75
C ALA A 109 3.18 42.02 -30.41
N TYR A 110 3.39 42.42 -29.16
CA TYR A 110 3.18 43.79 -28.69
C TYR A 110 4.12 44.78 -29.39
N SER A 111 5.41 44.44 -29.52
CA SER A 111 6.41 45.25 -30.21
C SER A 111 6.08 45.43 -31.69
N LYS A 112 5.47 44.43 -32.35
CA LYS A 112 5.05 44.53 -33.75
C LYS A 112 3.75 45.33 -33.91
N SER A 113 2.80 45.17 -32.99
CA SER A 113 1.52 45.88 -33.05
C SER A 113 0.94 46.08 -31.65
N GLN A 114 1.18 47.28 -31.11
CA GLN A 114 0.84 47.64 -29.72
C GLN A 114 -0.66 47.78 -29.49
N ASN A 115 -1.35 48.50 -30.38
CA ASN A 115 -2.79 48.80 -30.23
C ASN A 115 -3.66 47.54 -30.31
N VAL A 116 -3.42 46.67 -31.29
CA VAL A 116 -4.24 45.46 -31.48
C VAL A 116 -4.00 44.43 -30.36
N THR A 117 -2.76 44.30 -29.89
CA THR A 117 -2.40 43.36 -28.81
C THR A 117 -3.05 43.79 -27.49
N THR A 118 -2.96 45.08 -27.14
CA THR A 118 -3.58 45.61 -25.91
C THR A 118 -5.10 45.47 -25.96
N GLN A 119 -5.72 45.82 -27.09
CA GLN A 119 -7.16 45.71 -27.25
C GLN A 119 -7.65 44.26 -27.21
N ARG A 120 -6.89 43.31 -27.79
CA ARG A 120 -7.20 41.88 -27.70
C ARG A 120 -7.18 41.40 -26.24
N ILE A 121 -6.10 41.68 -25.51
CA ILE A 121 -5.96 41.28 -24.09
C ILE A 121 -7.11 41.85 -23.26
N TYR A 122 -7.49 43.11 -23.49
CA TYR A 122 -8.62 43.73 -22.79
C TYR A 122 -9.95 43.02 -23.09
N ILE A 123 -10.23 42.72 -24.36
CA ILE A 123 -11.48 42.03 -24.74
C ILE A 123 -11.49 40.60 -24.20
N GLU A 124 -10.38 39.87 -24.26
CA GLU A 124 -10.27 38.49 -23.73
C GLU A 124 -10.44 38.44 -22.21
N THR A 125 -9.76 39.32 -21.47
CA THR A 125 -9.90 39.42 -20.01
C THR A 125 -11.31 39.83 -19.61
N MET A 126 -11.89 40.81 -20.31
CA MET A 126 -13.27 41.21 -20.09
C MET A 126 -14.23 40.08 -20.40
N GLN A 127 -14.02 39.31 -21.48
CA GLN A 127 -14.84 38.14 -21.81
C GLN A 127 -14.76 37.07 -20.70
N GLU A 128 -13.57 36.78 -20.17
CA GLU A 128 -13.40 35.78 -19.11
C GLU A 128 -14.08 36.22 -17.80
N ILE A 129 -13.87 37.47 -17.38
CA ILE A 129 -14.50 38.03 -16.18
C ILE A 129 -16.01 38.05 -16.35
N LEU A 130 -16.48 38.60 -17.48
CA LEU A 130 -17.89 38.72 -17.79
C LEU A 130 -18.59 37.38 -18.06
N GLY A 131 -17.84 36.32 -18.37
CA GLY A 131 -18.36 34.95 -18.48
C GLY A 131 -18.55 34.25 -17.13
N LYS A 132 -17.80 34.66 -16.09
CA LYS A 132 -17.90 34.09 -14.74
C LYS A 132 -18.93 34.79 -13.85
N VAL A 133 -19.43 35.96 -14.24
CA VAL A 133 -20.44 36.72 -13.49
C VAL A 133 -21.86 36.48 -14.03
N ASN A 134 -22.84 36.43 -13.13
CA ASN A 134 -24.25 36.39 -13.52
C ASN A 134 -24.66 37.76 -14.07
N LYS A 135 -24.80 37.84 -15.38
CA LYS A 135 -25.18 39.08 -16.08
C LYS A 135 -26.69 39.27 -16.07
N VAL A 136 -27.14 40.43 -15.62
CA VAL A 136 -28.50 40.93 -15.81
C VAL A 136 -28.44 42.09 -16.78
N ILE A 137 -29.01 41.92 -17.97
CA ILE A 137 -29.06 42.95 -19.02
C ILE A 137 -30.43 43.61 -18.91
N VAL A 138 -30.47 44.91 -18.59
CA VAL A 138 -31.70 45.71 -18.52
C VAL A 138 -31.76 46.58 -19.77
N ASP A 139 -32.78 46.37 -20.60
CA ASP A 139 -33.04 47.20 -21.79
C ASP A 139 -33.91 48.40 -21.38
N ASP A 140 -33.33 49.60 -21.45
CA ASP A 140 -33.96 50.87 -21.06
C ASP A 140 -35.02 51.35 -22.07
N LYS A 141 -35.14 50.68 -23.23
CA LYS A 141 -36.07 51.08 -24.29
C LYS A 141 -37.43 50.39 -24.27
N SER A 142 -37.67 49.46 -23.34
CA SER A 142 -38.97 48.81 -23.22
C SER A 142 -39.43 48.71 -21.77
N GLY A 143 -40.04 49.79 -21.29
CA GLY A 143 -41.15 49.74 -20.34
C GLY A 143 -40.81 49.44 -18.88
N ASN A 144 -40.74 50.50 -18.07
CA ASN A 144 -41.34 50.65 -16.75
C ASN A 144 -41.86 49.33 -16.09
N GLY A 145 -41.02 48.61 -15.34
CA GLY A 145 -41.52 47.50 -14.51
C GLY A 145 -40.60 46.29 -14.26
N VAL A 146 -39.32 46.33 -14.59
CA VAL A 146 -38.40 45.23 -14.20
C VAL A 146 -37.88 45.48 -12.79
N VAL A 147 -38.56 44.89 -11.79
CA VAL A 147 -38.05 44.82 -10.42
C VAL A 147 -36.93 43.77 -10.41
N PRO A 148 -35.68 44.10 -10.02
CA PRO A 148 -34.60 43.13 -9.98
C PRO A 148 -34.96 42.03 -8.97
N TYR A 149 -35.40 40.87 -9.44
CA TYR A 149 -35.58 39.72 -8.58
C TYR A 149 -34.18 39.15 -8.30
N LEU A 150 -33.64 39.50 -7.14
CA LEU A 150 -32.48 38.86 -6.55
C LEU A 150 -32.98 37.68 -5.71
N PRO A 151 -32.93 36.42 -6.21
CA PRO A 151 -33.27 35.27 -5.40
C PRO A 151 -32.21 35.08 -4.31
N LEU A 152 -32.45 35.68 -3.15
CA LEU A 152 -31.68 35.45 -1.93
C LEU A 152 -31.55 33.96 -1.53
N PRO A 153 -32.53 33.07 -1.78
CA PRO A 153 -32.41 31.66 -1.40
C PRO A 153 -31.33 30.88 -2.16
N GLU A 154 -31.06 31.22 -3.42
CA GLU A 154 -30.10 30.48 -4.27
C GLU A 154 -28.64 30.88 -4.01
N LEU A 155 -28.39 32.07 -3.47
CA LEU A 155 -27.08 32.47 -2.98
C LEU A 155 -26.73 31.73 -1.67
N GLN A 156 -27.72 31.50 -0.81
CA GLN A 156 -27.52 30.73 0.43
C GLN A 156 -27.27 29.25 0.16
N SER A 157 -27.97 28.63 -0.79
CA SER A 157 -27.77 27.20 -1.13
C SER A 157 -26.41 26.90 -1.76
N ARG A 158 -25.79 27.87 -2.44
CA ARG A 158 -24.44 27.74 -3.01
C ARG A 158 -23.32 27.88 -1.98
N THR A 159 -23.61 28.48 -0.83
CA THR A 159 -22.66 28.60 0.29
C THR A 159 -22.61 27.31 1.14
N THR A 160 -23.66 26.48 1.07
CA THR A 160 -23.80 25.24 1.85
C THR A 160 -23.44 23.95 1.11
N GLN A 161 -22.92 23.99 -0.12
CA GLN A 161 -22.35 22.78 -0.71
C GLN A 161 -21.05 22.40 0.03
N PRO A 162 -21.01 21.27 0.76
CA PRO A 162 -19.80 20.80 1.39
C PRO A 162 -18.83 20.40 0.28
N ARG A 163 -17.66 21.04 0.28
CA ARG A 163 -16.53 20.65 -0.57
C ARG A 163 -16.27 19.15 -0.36
N PRO A 164 -16.34 18.29 -1.39
CA PRO A 164 -16.00 16.88 -1.22
C PRO A 164 -14.55 16.79 -0.75
N ALA A 165 -14.34 16.03 0.32
CA ALA A 165 -13.01 15.81 0.89
C ALA A 165 -12.08 15.23 -0.18
N PRO A 166 -10.80 15.63 -0.21
CA PRO A 166 -9.84 15.04 -1.13
C PRO A 166 -9.76 13.54 -0.86
N ALA A 167 -9.97 12.75 -1.90
CA ALA A 167 -9.69 11.32 -1.89
C ALA A 167 -8.21 11.13 -1.57
N GLN A 168 -7.94 10.36 -0.50
CA GLN A 168 -6.61 9.87 -0.17
C GLN A 168 -6.25 8.71 -1.08
#